data_AF-A0A7J8D6B6-F1
#
_entry.id   AF-A0A7J8D6B6-F1
#
_cell.length_a   1.000
_cell.length_b   1.000
_cell.length_c   1.000
_cell.angle_alpha   90.00
_cell.angle_beta   90.00
_cell.angle_gamma   90.00
#
_symmetry.space_group_name_H-M   'P 1'
#
loop_
_entity.id
_entity.type
_entity.pdbx_description
1 polymer ?
#
loop_
_entity_poly.entity_id
_entity_poly.type
_entity_poly.pdbx_seq_one_letter_code
_entity_poly.pdbx_strand_id
1 'polypeptide(L)'
;MAASAVEKNSKKKTEKKLAAREEAKLLAGFMGVMNNMRKQKTLCDVILMVQERKIPAHRVVLAAASHFFNLMFTTNMLESKSFEVELKDAEPDIIEQLVEFAYTARISVNSNNVQSLLDAANQYQIEPVKKMCVDFLKEQVDASNCLGISVLAECLDCPELKATADDFIHQHFTEVYKTDEFLQLDVKRVTHLLNQDTLTVRAEDQVYDAAVRWLKYDEPNRQPFMVDILAKVRFPLISKNFLSKTVQAEPLIQDNPECLKMVISGMRYHLLSPEDREELVEGTRPRRKKHDYRIALFGGSQPQSCRYFNPKDYSWTDIRCPFEKRRDAACVFWDNVVYILGGSQLFPIKRMDCYNVVKDSWYSKLGPPTPRDSLAACAAEGKIYTSGGSEVGKD
;
A
#
# COMPACT_ATOMS: atom_id res chain seq x y z
N MET A 1 -18.61 -26.96 36.44
CA MET A 1 -19.52 -25.77 36.42
C MET A 1 -19.20 -24.75 35.33
N ALA A 2 -17.99 -24.67 34.77
CA ALA A 2 -17.67 -23.71 33.69
C ALA A 2 -18.32 -24.06 32.32
N ALA A 3 -18.49 -25.34 31.99
CA ALA A 3 -19.05 -25.76 30.69
C ALA A 3 -20.54 -25.40 30.50
N SER A 4 -21.37 -25.49 31.54
CA SER A 4 -22.80 -25.16 31.43
C SER A 4 -23.09 -23.65 31.37
N ALA A 5 -22.15 -22.81 31.83
CA ALA A 5 -22.23 -21.36 31.67
C ALA A 5 -21.98 -20.91 30.22
N VAL A 6 -21.06 -21.59 29.52
CA VAL A 6 -20.72 -21.30 28.12
C VAL A 6 -21.86 -21.69 27.17
N GLU A 7 -22.50 -22.85 27.39
CA GLU A 7 -23.66 -23.29 26.59
C GLU A 7 -24.92 -22.44 26.81
N LYS A 8 -25.16 -21.96 28.04
CA LYS A 8 -26.26 -21.01 28.31
C LYS A 8 -26.02 -19.66 27.64
N ASN A 9 -24.76 -19.23 27.52
CA ASN A 9 -24.41 -17.98 26.84
C ASN A 9 -24.50 -18.09 25.32
N SER A 10 -24.18 -19.26 24.73
CA SER A 10 -24.32 -19.48 23.29
C SER A 10 -25.80 -19.55 22.88
N LYS A 11 -26.65 -20.27 23.63
CA LYS A 11 -28.10 -20.33 23.38
C LYS A 11 -28.79 -18.96 23.48
N LYS A 12 -28.46 -18.16 24.52
CA LYS A 12 -28.95 -16.78 24.64
C LYS A 12 -28.48 -15.87 23.48
N LYS A 13 -27.26 -16.06 22.96
CA LYS A 13 -26.78 -15.32 21.77
C LYS A 13 -27.55 -15.69 20.50
N THR A 14 -27.92 -16.96 20.34
CA THR A 14 -28.65 -17.46 19.16
C THR A 14 -30.11 -17.02 19.19
N GLU A 15 -30.79 -17.08 20.34
CA GLU A 15 -32.16 -16.58 20.50
C GLU A 15 -32.26 -15.06 20.28
N LYS A 16 -31.30 -14.28 20.82
CA LYS A 16 -31.22 -12.83 20.54
C LYS A 16 -30.99 -12.52 19.07
N LYS A 17 -30.19 -13.31 18.34
CA LYS A 17 -29.99 -13.15 16.89
C LYS A 17 -31.27 -13.46 16.10
N LEU A 18 -32.07 -14.41 16.55
CA LEU A 18 -33.32 -14.78 15.88
C LEU A 18 -34.39 -13.70 16.06
N ALA A 19 -34.57 -13.20 17.28
CA ALA A 19 -35.49 -12.09 17.59
C ALA A 19 -35.13 -10.80 16.82
N ALA A 20 -33.85 -10.43 16.79
CA ALA A 20 -33.38 -9.27 16.02
C ALA A 20 -33.64 -9.41 14.51
N ARG A 21 -33.63 -10.64 13.98
CA ARG A 21 -33.92 -10.91 12.56
C ARG A 21 -35.41 -10.79 12.25
N GLU A 22 -36.30 -11.16 13.17
CA GLU A 22 -37.74 -10.98 13.02
C GLU A 22 -38.15 -9.51 13.14
N GLU A 23 -37.58 -8.77 14.10
CA GLU A 23 -37.78 -7.32 14.24
C GLU A 23 -37.31 -6.55 13.00
N ALA A 24 -36.13 -6.89 12.47
CA ALA A 24 -35.64 -6.30 11.22
C ALA A 24 -36.57 -6.58 10.03
N LYS A 25 -37.21 -7.75 10.00
CA LYS A 25 -38.15 -8.14 8.94
C LYS A 25 -39.48 -7.38 9.05
N LEU A 26 -39.97 -7.15 10.26
CA LEU A 26 -41.13 -6.31 10.53
C LEU A 26 -40.88 -4.85 10.15
N LEU A 27 -39.74 -4.28 10.57
CA LEU A 27 -39.33 -2.93 10.19
C LEU A 27 -39.17 -2.78 8.67
N ALA A 28 -38.55 -3.77 8.00
CA ALA A 28 -38.46 -3.79 6.54
C ALA A 28 -39.86 -3.85 5.88
N GLY A 29 -40.82 -4.54 6.50
CA GLY A 29 -42.22 -4.55 6.07
C GLY A 29 -42.87 -3.17 6.15
N PHE A 30 -42.75 -2.47 7.29
CA PHE A 30 -43.27 -1.11 7.46
C PHE A 30 -42.63 -0.11 6.50
N MET A 31 -41.31 -0.16 6.35
CA MET A 31 -40.57 0.68 5.40
C MET A 31 -40.96 0.38 3.95
N GLY A 32 -41.21 -0.90 3.61
CA GLY A 32 -41.74 -1.30 2.31
C GLY A 32 -43.12 -0.71 2.01
N VAL A 33 -44.02 -0.70 2.99
CA VAL A 33 -45.34 -0.04 2.87
C VAL A 33 -45.18 1.47 2.68
N MET A 34 -44.29 2.12 3.45
CA MET A 34 -43.98 3.55 3.27
C MET A 34 -43.40 3.86 1.89
N ASN A 35 -42.60 2.97 1.30
CA ASN A 35 -42.09 3.14 -0.06
C ASN A 35 -43.22 3.04 -1.10
N ASN A 36 -44.18 2.13 -0.90
CA ASN A 36 -45.36 2.05 -1.77
C ASN A 36 -46.21 3.32 -1.69
N MET A 37 -46.38 3.89 -0.49
CA MET A 37 -47.07 5.18 -0.31
C MET A 37 -46.34 6.31 -1.04
N ARG A 38 -45.01 6.37 -0.95
CA ARG A 38 -44.16 7.31 -1.69
C ARG A 38 -44.39 7.21 -3.20
N LYS A 39 -44.36 5.99 -3.75
CA LYS A 39 -44.58 5.74 -5.20
C LYS A 39 -45.99 6.12 -5.67
N GLN A 40 -46.99 5.98 -4.80
CA GLN A 40 -48.36 6.41 -5.04
C GLN A 40 -48.61 7.89 -4.76
N LYS A 41 -47.61 8.63 -4.27
CA LYS A 41 -47.71 10.03 -3.83
C LYS A 41 -48.77 10.25 -2.74
N THR A 42 -49.02 9.23 -1.91
CA THR A 42 -49.98 9.31 -0.81
C THR A 42 -49.26 9.76 0.46
N LEU A 43 -49.84 10.74 1.16
CA LEU A 43 -49.30 11.32 2.41
C LEU A 43 -47.91 11.98 2.29
N CYS A 44 -47.41 12.24 1.08
CA CYS A 44 -46.16 12.97 0.87
C CYS A 44 -46.31 14.43 1.30
N ASP A 45 -45.50 14.85 2.25
CA ASP A 45 -45.53 16.17 2.90
C ASP A 45 -44.34 17.06 2.48
N VAL A 46 -43.47 16.55 1.60
CA VAL A 46 -42.37 17.31 0.99
C VAL A 46 -42.07 16.83 -0.43
N ILE A 47 -41.66 17.77 -1.29
CA ILE A 47 -41.11 17.51 -2.62
C ILE A 47 -39.69 18.07 -2.68
N LEU A 48 -38.72 17.20 -2.95
CA LEU A 48 -37.34 17.61 -3.25
C LEU A 48 -37.28 18.00 -4.73
N MET A 49 -36.92 19.25 -4.98
CA MET A 49 -36.68 19.82 -6.30
C MET A 49 -35.18 19.74 -6.57
N VAL A 50 -34.76 18.84 -7.46
CA VAL A 50 -33.35 18.71 -7.87
C VAL A 50 -33.27 19.00 -9.35
N GLN A 51 -32.70 20.15 -9.70
CA GLN A 51 -32.76 20.70 -11.06
C GLN A 51 -34.23 20.75 -11.55
N GLU A 52 -34.60 19.99 -12.58
CA GLU A 52 -35.99 19.90 -13.08
C GLU A 52 -36.77 18.69 -12.55
N ARG A 53 -36.15 17.80 -11.77
CA ARG A 53 -36.82 16.60 -11.25
C ARG A 53 -37.51 16.87 -9.92
N LYS A 54 -38.77 16.43 -9.81
CA LYS A 54 -39.58 16.48 -8.59
C LYS A 54 -39.60 15.11 -7.91
N ILE A 55 -39.03 15.00 -6.72
CA ILE A 55 -38.99 13.75 -5.94
C ILE A 55 -39.88 13.89 -4.70
N PRO A 56 -41.10 13.31 -4.69
CA PRO A 56 -41.96 13.32 -3.52
C PRO A 56 -41.43 12.38 -2.43
N ALA A 57 -41.49 12.82 -1.18
CA ALA A 57 -41.03 12.05 -0.02
C ALA A 57 -41.81 12.41 1.25
N HIS A 58 -41.48 11.70 2.34
CA HIS A 58 -42.00 11.94 3.68
C HIS A 58 -40.92 12.61 4.54
N ARG A 59 -41.20 13.77 5.15
CA ARG A 59 -40.26 14.52 5.98
C ARG A 59 -39.72 13.66 7.12
N VAL A 60 -40.59 12.86 7.76
CA VAL A 60 -40.20 11.97 8.86
C VAL A 60 -39.20 10.91 8.45
N VAL A 61 -39.32 10.34 7.25
CA VAL A 61 -38.40 9.30 6.75
C VAL A 61 -37.05 9.92 6.41
N LEU A 62 -37.06 11.08 5.74
CA LEU A 62 -35.83 11.81 5.43
C LEU A 62 -35.11 12.30 6.68
N ALA A 63 -35.84 12.85 7.66
CA ALA A 63 -35.28 13.28 8.94
C ALA A 63 -34.72 12.11 9.77
N ALA A 64 -35.34 10.93 9.70
CA ALA A 64 -34.83 9.74 10.38
C ALA A 64 -33.55 9.20 9.72
N ALA A 65 -33.44 9.31 8.39
CA ALA A 65 -32.31 8.77 7.63
C ALA A 65 -31.11 9.73 7.52
N SER A 66 -31.32 11.04 7.64
CA SER A 66 -30.33 12.08 7.40
C SER A 66 -30.37 13.15 8.49
N HIS A 67 -29.21 13.42 9.09
CA HIS A 67 -29.11 14.49 10.09
C HIS A 67 -29.34 15.87 9.49
N PHE A 68 -28.91 16.09 8.24
CA PHE A 68 -29.17 17.33 7.50
C PHE A 68 -30.67 17.62 7.37
N PHE A 69 -31.45 16.65 6.88
CA PHE A 69 -32.89 16.82 6.74
C PHE A 69 -33.61 16.94 8.09
N ASN A 70 -33.12 16.26 9.13
CA ASN A 70 -33.63 16.42 10.48
C ASN A 70 -33.50 17.87 10.96
N LEU A 71 -32.30 18.46 10.85
CA LEU A 71 -32.06 19.85 11.21
C LEU A 71 -32.91 20.79 10.35
N MET A 72 -32.95 20.60 9.04
CA MET A 72 -33.71 21.44 8.12
C MET A 72 -35.21 21.47 8.45
N PHE A 73 -35.79 20.33 8.83
CA PHE A 73 -37.22 20.24 9.13
C PHE A 73 -37.60 20.61 10.56
N THR A 74 -36.67 20.54 11.52
CA THR A 74 -36.92 20.85 12.93
C THR A 74 -36.52 22.26 13.33
N THR A 75 -35.64 22.92 12.58
CA THR A 75 -35.26 24.32 12.80
C THR A 75 -36.33 25.26 12.20
N ASN A 76 -36.63 26.36 12.88
CA ASN A 76 -37.64 27.35 12.44
C ASN A 76 -37.16 28.23 11.26
N MET A 77 -36.54 27.65 10.23
CA MET A 77 -36.15 28.33 8.99
C MET A 77 -37.29 28.26 7.95
N LEU A 78 -37.22 29.04 6.87
CA LEU A 78 -38.30 29.11 5.87
C LEU A 78 -38.57 27.75 5.21
N GLU A 79 -37.52 26.96 5.04
CA GLU A 79 -37.49 25.60 4.49
C GLU A 79 -38.27 24.60 5.37
N SER A 80 -38.45 24.91 6.66
CA SER A 80 -39.29 24.08 7.54
C SER A 80 -40.79 24.22 7.25
N LYS A 81 -41.19 25.31 6.58
CA LYS A 81 -42.58 25.63 6.24
C LYS A 81 -42.87 25.45 4.74
N SER A 82 -41.84 25.33 3.90
CA SER A 82 -42.03 25.11 2.47
C SER A 82 -42.34 23.64 2.16
N PHE A 83 -43.27 23.43 1.24
CA PHE A 83 -43.60 22.10 0.73
C PHE A 83 -42.59 21.62 -0.32
N GLU A 84 -41.96 22.56 -1.03
CA GLU A 84 -40.90 22.30 -2.00
C GLU A 84 -39.54 22.74 -1.41
N VAL A 85 -38.52 21.88 -1.53
CA VAL A 85 -37.15 22.12 -1.08
C VAL A 85 -36.22 21.99 -2.28
N GLU A 86 -35.51 23.07 -2.63
CA GLU A 86 -34.61 23.11 -3.79
C GLU A 86 -33.19 22.70 -3.39
N LEU A 87 -32.64 21.68 -4.07
CA LEU A 87 -31.27 21.20 -3.92
C LEU A 87 -30.48 21.61 -5.16
N LYS A 88 -29.70 22.70 -5.05
CA LYS A 88 -29.06 23.37 -6.18
C LYS A 88 -27.79 22.68 -6.70
N ASP A 89 -27.09 21.95 -5.84
CA ASP A 89 -25.77 21.37 -6.15
C ASP A 89 -25.78 19.83 -6.10
N ALA A 90 -26.88 19.20 -6.51
CA ALA A 90 -27.01 17.74 -6.42
C ALA A 90 -27.39 17.09 -7.75
N GLU A 91 -26.82 15.91 -7.99
CA GLU A 91 -27.20 15.05 -9.12
C GLU A 91 -28.55 14.37 -8.86
N PRO A 92 -29.54 14.50 -9.76
CA PRO A 92 -30.88 13.93 -9.54
C PRO A 92 -30.88 12.41 -9.32
N ASP A 93 -30.04 11.68 -10.05
CA ASP A 93 -29.97 10.21 -9.98
C ASP A 93 -29.38 9.73 -8.64
N ILE A 94 -28.45 10.49 -8.05
CA ILE A 94 -27.84 10.18 -6.74
C ILE A 94 -28.83 10.47 -5.62
N ILE A 95 -29.53 11.61 -5.67
CA ILE A 95 -30.57 11.94 -4.69
C ILE A 95 -31.69 10.91 -4.73
N GLU A 96 -32.11 10.48 -5.91
CA GLU A 96 -33.13 9.43 -6.04
C GLU A 96 -32.67 8.11 -5.40
N GLN A 97 -31.40 7.72 -5.58
CA GLN A 97 -30.81 6.57 -4.91
C GLN A 97 -30.73 6.73 -3.38
N LEU A 98 -30.37 7.92 -2.89
CA LEU A 98 -30.33 8.21 -1.45
C LEU A 98 -31.73 8.20 -0.81
N VAL A 99 -32.74 8.70 -1.53
CA VAL A 99 -34.13 8.62 -1.09
C VAL A 99 -34.60 7.17 -1.14
N GLU A 100 -34.37 6.40 -2.20
CA GLU A 100 -34.71 4.98 -2.23
C GLU A 100 -34.00 4.21 -1.10
N PHE A 101 -32.75 4.57 -0.77
CA PHE A 101 -32.02 4.03 0.37
C PHE A 101 -32.72 4.35 1.70
N ALA A 102 -33.20 5.57 1.92
CA ALA A 102 -33.93 5.93 3.13
C ALA A 102 -35.17 5.06 3.36
N TYR A 103 -35.78 4.54 2.29
CA TYR A 103 -36.98 3.68 2.36
C TYR A 103 -36.68 2.18 2.30
N THR A 104 -35.58 1.76 1.67
CA THR A 104 -35.30 0.33 1.42
C THR A 104 -34.09 -0.20 2.18
N ALA A 105 -33.27 0.69 2.74
CA ALA A 105 -31.95 0.40 3.30
C ALA A 105 -31.02 -0.35 2.34
N ARG A 106 -31.22 -0.17 1.02
CA ARG A 106 -30.43 -0.80 -0.04
C ARG A 106 -29.92 0.25 -1.00
N ILE A 107 -28.64 0.18 -1.32
CA ILE A 107 -28.00 1.03 -2.31
C ILE A 107 -26.94 0.24 -3.07
N SER A 108 -26.85 0.44 -4.38
CA SER A 108 -25.85 -0.19 -5.24
C SER A 108 -24.69 0.79 -5.45
N VAL A 109 -23.53 0.50 -4.86
CA VAL A 109 -22.30 1.27 -5.03
C VAL A 109 -21.48 0.66 -6.17
N ASN A 110 -21.01 1.49 -7.10
CA ASN A 110 -20.19 1.14 -8.25
C ASN A 110 -19.11 2.20 -8.49
N SER A 111 -18.12 1.91 -9.33
CA SER A 111 -16.97 2.81 -9.56
C SER A 111 -17.34 4.17 -10.17
N ASN A 112 -18.47 4.27 -10.88
CA ASN A 112 -18.90 5.52 -11.51
C ASN A 112 -19.72 6.40 -10.57
N ASN A 113 -20.49 5.80 -9.65
CA ASN A 113 -21.35 6.54 -8.74
C ASN A 113 -20.73 6.76 -7.35
N VAL A 114 -19.68 6.02 -6.97
CA VAL A 114 -19.14 6.05 -5.61
C VAL A 114 -18.69 7.44 -5.18
N GLN A 115 -18.08 8.22 -6.09
CA GLN A 115 -17.62 9.58 -5.78
C GLN A 115 -18.80 10.52 -5.53
N SER A 116 -19.70 10.68 -6.49
CA SER A 116 -20.89 11.52 -6.33
C SER A 116 -21.78 11.07 -5.17
N LEU A 117 -21.88 9.76 -4.93
CA LEU A 117 -22.65 9.21 -3.82
C LEU A 117 -22.01 9.50 -2.46
N LEU A 118 -20.69 9.41 -2.37
CA LEU A 118 -19.95 9.71 -1.15
C LEU A 118 -19.99 11.20 -0.82
N ASP A 119 -19.85 12.06 -1.83
CA ASP A 119 -19.97 13.52 -1.69
C ASP A 119 -21.38 13.90 -1.20
N ALA A 120 -22.42 13.35 -1.82
CA ALA A 120 -23.80 13.55 -1.41
C ALA A 120 -24.07 12.98 0.00
N ALA A 121 -23.58 11.78 0.31
CA ALA A 121 -23.74 11.18 1.64
C ALA A 121 -23.09 12.04 2.73
N ASN A 122 -21.94 12.67 2.45
CA ASN A 122 -21.29 13.59 3.37
C ASN A 122 -22.08 14.91 3.49
N GLN A 123 -22.52 15.50 2.37
CA GLN A 123 -23.30 16.74 2.33
C GLN A 123 -24.62 16.61 3.10
N TYR A 124 -25.36 15.52 2.86
CA TYR A 124 -26.64 15.23 3.52
C TYR A 124 -26.48 14.45 4.83
N GLN A 125 -25.25 14.20 5.29
CA GLN A 125 -24.95 13.52 6.56
C GLN A 125 -25.69 12.18 6.73
N ILE A 126 -25.58 11.30 5.73
CA ILE A 126 -26.11 9.93 5.73
C ILE A 126 -24.96 8.96 6.02
N GLU A 127 -24.65 8.82 7.32
CA GLU A 127 -23.48 8.08 7.80
C GLU A 127 -23.40 6.61 7.30
N PRO A 128 -24.50 5.83 7.24
CA PRO A 128 -24.43 4.46 6.74
C PRO A 128 -23.96 4.36 5.29
N VAL A 129 -24.39 5.29 4.43
CA VAL A 129 -24.00 5.32 3.01
C VAL A 129 -22.55 5.76 2.89
N LYS A 130 -22.13 6.79 3.66
CA LYS A 130 -20.74 7.22 3.74
C LYS A 130 -19.81 6.05 4.08
N LYS A 131 -20.16 5.28 5.12
CA LYS A 131 -19.40 4.09 5.53
C LYS A 131 -19.33 3.01 4.45
N MET A 132 -20.46 2.69 3.80
CA MET A 132 -20.48 1.72 2.71
C MET A 132 -19.59 2.14 1.53
N CYS A 133 -19.59 3.42 1.17
CA CYS A 133 -18.74 3.95 0.10
C CYS A 133 -17.26 3.91 0.49
N VAL A 134 -16.92 4.25 1.74
CA VAL A 134 -15.55 4.14 2.27
C VAL A 134 -15.06 2.70 2.26
N ASP A 135 -15.88 1.74 2.69
CA ASP A 135 -15.52 0.31 2.69
C ASP A 135 -15.32 -0.21 1.25
N PHE A 136 -16.16 0.21 0.30
CA PHE A 136 -15.98 -0.11 -1.12
C PHE A 136 -14.67 0.47 -1.68
N LEU A 137 -14.34 1.73 -1.36
CA LEU A 137 -13.11 2.36 -1.82
C LEU A 137 -11.86 1.70 -1.22
N LYS A 138 -11.91 1.26 0.05
CA LYS A 138 -10.81 0.52 0.69
C LYS A 138 -10.48 -0.80 -0.04
N GLU A 139 -11.50 -1.49 -0.58
CA GLU A 139 -11.31 -2.75 -1.31
C GLU A 139 -10.84 -2.55 -2.76
N GLN A 140 -11.03 -1.36 -3.34
CA GLN A 140 -10.76 -1.06 -4.76
C GLN A 140 -9.57 -0.10 -4.95
N VAL A 141 -8.72 0.09 -3.94
CA VAL A 141 -7.52 0.92 -4.08
C VAL A 141 -6.53 0.28 -5.05
N ASP A 142 -6.10 1.05 -6.04
CA ASP A 142 -5.20 0.68 -7.13
C ASP A 142 -4.14 1.80 -7.34
N ALA A 143 -3.03 1.48 -8.01
CA ALA A 143 -1.97 2.44 -8.32
C ALA A 143 -2.48 3.63 -9.17
N SER A 144 -3.52 3.41 -9.97
CA SER A 144 -4.13 4.43 -10.83
C SER A 144 -5.13 5.33 -10.14
N ASN A 145 -5.67 4.97 -8.97
CA ASN A 145 -6.73 5.74 -8.29
C ASN A 145 -6.34 6.20 -6.87
N CYS A 146 -5.26 5.66 -6.30
CA CYS A 146 -4.88 5.88 -4.90
C CYS A 146 -4.63 7.36 -4.56
N LEU A 147 -4.10 8.14 -5.50
CA LEU A 147 -3.85 9.57 -5.32
C LEU A 147 -5.17 10.33 -5.26
N GLY A 148 -6.09 10.06 -6.20
CA GLY A 148 -7.45 10.62 -6.18
C GLY A 148 -8.21 10.26 -4.91
N ILE A 149 -8.15 9.00 -4.46
CA ILE A 149 -8.80 8.54 -3.22
C ILE A 149 -8.21 9.25 -1.99
N SER A 150 -6.89 9.48 -1.94
CA SER A 150 -6.25 10.22 -0.83
C SER A 150 -6.73 11.67 -0.78
N VAL A 151 -6.85 12.35 -1.94
CA VAL A 151 -7.41 13.72 -2.03
C VAL A 151 -8.87 13.73 -1.58
N LEU A 152 -9.68 12.79 -2.08
CA LEU A 152 -11.10 12.68 -1.73
C LEU A 152 -11.28 12.44 -0.22
N ALA A 153 -10.47 11.57 0.37
CA ALA A 153 -10.49 11.29 1.80
C ALA A 153 -10.14 12.52 2.66
N GLU A 154 -9.23 13.38 2.19
CA GLU A 154 -8.93 14.66 2.84
C GLU A 154 -10.10 15.65 2.76
N CYS A 155 -10.74 15.77 1.60
CA CYS A 155 -11.90 16.66 1.41
C CYS A 155 -13.11 16.26 2.27
N LEU A 156 -13.29 14.95 2.49
CA LEU A 156 -14.43 14.40 3.24
C LEU A 156 -14.17 14.16 4.72
N ASP A 157 -12.97 14.54 5.19
CA ASP A 157 -12.48 14.33 6.55
C ASP A 157 -12.61 12.86 7.01
N CYS A 158 -12.13 11.95 6.15
CA CYS A 158 -12.17 10.50 6.35
C CYS A 158 -10.76 9.95 6.63
N PRO A 159 -10.27 10.00 7.89
CA PRO A 159 -8.89 9.62 8.21
C PRO A 159 -8.60 8.14 7.97
N GLU A 160 -9.57 7.25 8.14
CA GLU A 160 -9.38 5.82 7.89
C GLU A 160 -9.10 5.52 6.41
N LEU A 161 -9.85 6.17 5.51
CA LEU A 161 -9.67 6.00 4.07
C LEU A 161 -8.34 6.60 3.63
N LYS A 162 -7.99 7.77 4.17
CA LYS A 162 -6.72 8.44 3.92
C LYS A 162 -5.54 7.56 4.34
N ALA A 163 -5.55 7.02 5.56
CA ALA A 163 -4.49 6.14 6.04
C ALA A 163 -4.33 4.91 5.14
N THR A 164 -5.43 4.30 4.71
CA THR A 164 -5.42 3.15 3.79
C THR A 164 -4.81 3.52 2.44
N ALA A 165 -5.20 4.67 1.87
CA ALA A 165 -4.67 5.16 0.60
C ALA A 165 -3.19 5.53 0.69
N ASP A 166 -2.78 6.22 1.76
CA ASP A 166 -1.39 6.62 1.99
C ASP A 166 -0.49 5.39 2.20
N ASP A 167 -0.95 4.38 2.95
CA ASP A 167 -0.24 3.10 3.11
C ASP A 167 -0.05 2.39 1.76
N PHE A 168 -1.07 2.41 0.90
CA PHE A 168 -0.99 1.85 -0.44
C PHE A 168 0.01 2.62 -1.32
N ILE A 169 -0.06 3.96 -1.32
CA ILE A 169 0.88 4.84 -2.02
C ILE A 169 2.31 4.54 -1.57
N HIS A 170 2.54 4.36 -0.26
CA HIS A 170 3.86 4.04 0.27
C HIS A 170 4.37 2.67 -0.18
N GLN A 171 3.51 1.65 -0.27
CA GLN A 171 3.90 0.29 -0.67
C GLN A 171 4.10 0.13 -2.20
N HIS A 172 3.31 0.85 -2.98
CA HIS A 172 3.25 0.76 -4.44
C HIS A 172 3.78 1.99 -5.18
N PHE A 173 4.53 2.86 -4.50
CA PHE A 173 5.10 4.09 -5.08
C PHE A 173 5.78 3.86 -6.44
N THR A 174 6.44 2.71 -6.63
CA THR A 174 7.13 2.32 -7.88
C THR A 174 6.24 2.29 -9.13
N GLU A 175 4.94 2.10 -8.95
CA GLU A 175 3.92 2.12 -9.99
C GLU A 175 3.23 3.48 -10.04
N VAL A 176 2.94 4.06 -8.87
CA VAL A 176 2.23 5.34 -8.72
C VAL A 176 2.95 6.51 -9.40
N TYR A 177 4.28 6.66 -9.27
CA TYR A 177 4.95 7.82 -9.88
C TYR A 177 4.93 7.83 -11.41
N LYS A 178 4.60 6.69 -12.04
CA LYS A 178 4.51 6.57 -13.51
C LYS A 178 3.17 7.01 -14.06
N THR A 179 2.15 7.14 -13.21
CA THR A 179 0.80 7.53 -13.64
C THR A 179 0.72 9.03 -13.90
N ASP A 180 -0.23 9.44 -14.73
CA ASP A 180 -0.44 10.85 -15.06
C ASP A 180 -1.04 11.63 -13.87
N GLU A 181 -1.80 10.96 -12.99
CA GLU A 181 -2.32 11.56 -11.75
C GLU A 181 -1.20 12.14 -10.88
N PHE A 182 -0.04 11.47 -10.83
CA PHE A 182 1.11 11.97 -10.08
C PHE A 182 1.62 13.32 -10.61
N LEU A 183 1.55 13.53 -11.92
CA LEU A 183 2.02 14.76 -12.58
C LEU A 183 1.12 15.96 -12.30
N GLN A 184 -0.15 15.72 -11.95
CA GLN A 184 -1.14 16.73 -11.62
C GLN A 184 -1.12 17.16 -10.14
N LEU A 185 -0.31 16.49 -9.30
CA LEU A 185 -0.23 16.81 -7.87
C LEU A 185 0.38 18.19 -7.61
N ASP A 186 -0.11 18.83 -6.55
CA ASP A 186 0.43 20.09 -6.03
C ASP A 186 1.84 19.95 -5.44
N VAL A 187 2.61 21.04 -5.51
CA VAL A 187 3.98 21.15 -4.98
C VAL A 187 4.07 20.68 -3.52
N LYS A 188 3.11 21.10 -2.67
CA LYS A 188 3.08 20.75 -1.24
C LYS A 188 2.94 19.25 -1.03
N ARG A 189 2.06 18.59 -1.80
CA ARG A 189 1.81 17.14 -1.68
C ARG A 189 2.99 16.33 -2.18
N VAL A 190 3.56 16.70 -3.32
CA VAL A 190 4.76 16.03 -3.85
C VAL A 190 5.93 16.19 -2.89
N THR A 191 6.13 17.38 -2.35
CA THR A 191 7.16 17.62 -1.33
C THR A 191 6.92 16.77 -0.09
N HIS A 192 5.66 16.65 0.37
CA HIS A 192 5.32 15.81 1.51
C HIS A 192 5.60 14.32 1.23
N LEU A 193 5.13 13.80 0.09
CA LEU A 193 5.36 12.41 -0.33
C LEU A 193 6.86 12.10 -0.44
N LEU A 194 7.61 12.94 -1.16
CA LEU A 194 9.06 12.76 -1.32
C LEU A 194 9.84 12.95 -0.01
N ASN A 195 9.30 13.63 1.00
CA ASN A 195 9.94 13.76 2.31
C ASN A 195 9.71 12.52 3.21
N GLN A 196 8.78 11.63 2.87
CA GLN A 196 8.42 10.50 3.74
C GLN A 196 9.41 9.32 3.66
N ASP A 197 9.90 8.89 4.83
CA ASP A 197 10.80 7.73 5.00
C ASP A 197 10.13 6.38 4.73
N THR A 198 8.80 6.34 4.79
CA THR A 198 7.96 5.15 4.65
C THR A 198 7.81 4.68 3.21
N LEU A 199 8.20 5.50 2.22
CA LEU A 199 8.14 5.12 0.81
C LEU A 199 8.95 3.85 0.54
N THR A 200 8.27 2.86 -0.03
CA THR A 200 8.83 1.54 -0.34
C THR A 200 9.39 1.54 -1.75
N VAL A 201 10.63 2.03 -1.88
CA VAL A 201 11.35 2.12 -3.17
C VAL A 201 12.43 1.05 -3.28
N ARG A 202 12.82 0.70 -4.51
CA ARG A 202 13.94 -0.23 -4.75
C ARG A 202 15.28 0.47 -4.56
N ALA A 203 15.37 1.70 -5.05
CA ALA A 203 16.51 2.58 -4.88
C ALA A 203 16.05 4.05 -4.99
N GLU A 204 16.90 4.97 -4.55
CA GLU A 204 16.61 6.41 -4.55
C GLU A 204 16.65 7.01 -5.98
N ASP A 205 17.16 6.25 -6.95
CA ASP A 205 17.08 6.57 -8.39
C ASP A 205 15.62 6.74 -8.86
N GLN A 206 14.69 5.95 -8.32
CA GLN A 206 13.26 6.05 -8.63
C GLN A 206 12.62 7.31 -8.05
N VAL A 207 13.09 7.74 -6.87
CA VAL A 207 12.62 8.98 -6.24
C VAL A 207 13.10 10.19 -7.04
N TYR A 208 14.36 10.13 -7.51
CA TYR A 208 14.89 11.12 -8.43
C TYR A 208 14.11 11.16 -9.76
N ASP A 209 13.87 10.01 -10.38
CA ASP A 209 13.11 9.93 -11.64
C ASP A 209 11.69 10.49 -11.47
N ALA A 210 11.02 10.17 -10.37
CA ALA A 210 9.73 10.74 -10.02
C ALA A 210 9.77 12.28 -9.90
N ALA A 211 10.77 12.83 -9.19
CA ALA A 211 10.94 14.26 -9.03
C ALA A 211 11.18 14.96 -10.38
N VAL A 212 12.08 14.43 -11.21
CA VAL A 212 12.38 14.99 -12.54
C VAL A 212 11.17 14.89 -13.47
N ARG A 213 10.46 13.76 -13.47
CA ARG A 213 9.25 13.58 -14.29
C ARG A 213 8.16 14.59 -13.93
N TRP A 214 7.96 14.85 -12.64
CA TRP A 214 7.02 15.87 -12.18
C TRP A 214 7.49 17.29 -12.57
N LEU A 215 8.79 17.60 -12.46
CA LEU A 215 9.33 18.91 -12.86
C LEU A 215 9.19 19.17 -14.37
N LYS A 216 9.45 18.15 -15.21
CA LYS A 216 9.36 18.24 -16.68
C LYS A 216 7.95 18.47 -17.22
N TYR A 217 6.91 18.11 -16.47
CA TYR A 217 5.53 18.25 -16.94
C TYR A 217 5.10 19.72 -17.07
N ASP A 218 5.59 20.61 -16.21
CA ASP A 218 5.31 22.05 -16.26
C ASP A 218 6.56 22.84 -15.84
N GLU A 219 7.54 22.86 -16.74
CA GLU A 219 8.81 23.53 -16.54
C GLU A 219 8.66 25.00 -16.08
N PRO A 220 7.90 25.88 -16.75
CA PRO A 220 7.90 27.31 -16.40
C PRO A 220 7.35 27.60 -14.99
N ASN A 221 6.32 26.88 -14.53
CA ASN A 221 5.74 27.12 -13.20
C ASN A 221 6.46 26.36 -12.07
N ARG A 222 7.16 25.27 -12.39
CA ARG A 222 7.78 24.38 -11.37
C ARG A 222 9.27 24.62 -11.15
N GLN A 223 9.95 25.32 -12.06
CA GLN A 223 11.33 25.78 -11.90
C GLN A 223 11.66 26.41 -10.53
N PRO A 224 10.85 27.33 -9.95
CA PRO A 224 11.19 27.92 -8.65
C PRO A 224 11.17 26.91 -7.49
N PHE A 225 10.41 25.82 -7.59
CA PHE A 225 10.30 24.80 -6.55
C PHE A 225 11.28 23.63 -6.73
N MET A 226 12.11 23.68 -7.78
CA MET A 226 13.03 22.61 -8.14
C MET A 226 14.01 22.28 -7.01
N VAL A 227 14.62 23.30 -6.41
CA VAL A 227 15.62 23.12 -5.35
C VAL A 227 14.98 22.47 -4.13
N ASP A 228 13.78 22.91 -3.74
CA ASP A 228 13.05 22.37 -2.59
C ASP A 228 12.66 20.91 -2.77
N ILE A 229 12.24 20.53 -3.99
CA ILE A 229 11.84 19.16 -4.33
C ILE A 229 13.05 18.25 -4.42
N LEU A 230 14.11 18.66 -5.12
CA LEU A 230 15.34 17.87 -5.21
C LEU A 230 15.99 17.74 -3.84
N ALA A 231 15.83 18.72 -2.93
CA ALA A 231 16.31 18.62 -1.56
C ALA A 231 15.66 17.51 -0.75
N LYS A 232 14.52 16.98 -1.19
CA LYS A 232 13.89 15.82 -0.58
C LYS A 232 14.44 14.50 -1.11
N VAL A 233 15.22 14.52 -2.19
CA VAL A 233 15.89 13.34 -2.75
C VAL A 233 17.21 13.09 -2.02
N ARG A 234 17.42 11.87 -1.55
CA ARG A 234 18.66 11.49 -0.83
C ARG A 234 19.79 11.19 -1.81
N PHE A 235 20.38 12.23 -2.40
CA PHE A 235 21.54 12.10 -3.31
C PHE A 235 22.68 11.19 -2.81
N PRO A 236 23.03 11.16 -1.51
CA PRO A 236 24.02 10.20 -0.97
C PRO A 236 23.70 8.72 -1.23
N LEU A 237 22.42 8.37 -1.38
CA LEU A 237 21.95 7.00 -1.59
C LEU A 237 21.73 6.63 -3.06
N ILE A 238 21.91 7.59 -3.97
CA ILE A 238 21.85 7.34 -5.42
C ILE A 238 23.18 6.70 -5.86
N SER A 239 23.13 5.72 -6.77
CA SER A 239 24.34 5.04 -7.24
C SER A 239 25.30 5.99 -7.98
N LYS A 240 26.61 5.82 -7.78
CA LYS A 240 27.67 6.62 -8.44
C LYS A 240 27.54 6.67 -9.97
N ASN A 241 27.19 5.54 -10.59
CA ASN A 241 27.01 5.44 -12.04
C ASN A 241 25.81 6.25 -12.55
N PHE A 242 24.74 6.32 -11.75
CA PHE A 242 23.54 7.08 -12.10
C PHE A 242 23.76 8.58 -11.90
N LEU A 243 24.45 8.99 -10.82
CA LEU A 243 24.82 10.38 -10.58
C LEU A 243 25.71 10.94 -11.71
N SER A 244 26.68 10.16 -12.20
CA SER A 244 27.59 10.63 -13.25
C SER A 244 27.00 10.61 -14.66
N LYS A 245 26.14 9.63 -14.98
CA LYS A 245 25.59 9.48 -16.35
C LYS A 245 24.29 10.22 -16.56
N THR A 246 23.38 10.18 -15.59
CA THR A 246 22.00 10.66 -15.76
C THR A 246 21.83 12.03 -15.12
N VAL A 247 22.26 12.18 -13.86
CA VAL A 247 22.01 13.40 -13.10
C VAL A 247 22.89 14.57 -13.56
N GLN A 248 24.18 14.33 -13.83
CA GLN A 248 25.06 15.37 -14.38
C GLN A 248 24.74 15.78 -15.82
N ALA A 249 24.14 14.89 -16.61
CA ALA A 249 23.79 15.16 -18.01
C ALA A 249 22.44 15.87 -18.16
N GLU A 250 21.65 15.98 -17.09
CA GLU A 250 20.31 16.57 -17.13
C GLU A 250 20.39 18.11 -17.18
N PRO A 251 19.84 18.76 -18.23
CA PRO A 251 19.95 20.22 -18.41
C PRO A 251 19.33 21.01 -17.26
N LEU A 252 18.20 20.55 -16.71
CA LEU A 252 17.52 21.17 -15.56
C LEU A 252 18.43 21.34 -14.33
N ILE A 253 19.40 20.44 -14.16
CA ILE A 253 20.33 20.43 -13.03
C ILE A 253 21.57 21.26 -13.36
N GLN A 254 22.01 21.28 -14.62
CA GLN A 254 23.14 22.11 -15.06
C GLN A 254 22.84 23.61 -14.96
N ASP A 255 21.59 23.99 -15.22
CA ASP A 255 21.17 25.40 -15.20
C ASP A 255 21.15 25.99 -13.79
N ASN A 256 21.06 25.16 -12.73
CA ASN A 256 20.95 25.61 -11.34
C ASN A 256 22.16 25.21 -10.46
N PRO A 257 22.92 26.19 -9.93
CA PRO A 257 24.13 25.91 -9.15
C PRO A 257 23.85 25.23 -7.80
N GLU A 258 22.68 25.45 -7.18
CA GLU A 258 22.31 24.78 -5.93
C GLU A 258 22.06 23.28 -6.14
N CYS A 259 21.40 22.90 -7.25
CA CYS A 259 21.21 21.50 -7.62
C CYS A 259 22.55 20.80 -7.87
N LEU A 260 23.50 21.47 -8.53
CA LEU A 260 24.86 20.94 -8.72
C LEU A 260 25.60 20.71 -7.39
N LYS A 261 25.47 21.62 -6.41
CA LYS A 261 26.06 21.43 -5.06
C LYS A 261 25.55 20.15 -4.40
N MET A 262 24.28 19.81 -4.59
CA MET A 262 23.66 18.60 -4.03
C MET A 262 24.13 17.32 -4.72
N VAL A 263 24.35 17.37 -6.03
CA VAL A 263 24.96 16.24 -6.76
C VAL A 263 26.41 16.04 -6.30
N ILE A 264 27.16 17.13 -6.12
CA ILE A 264 28.55 17.09 -5.63
C ILE A 264 28.61 16.53 -4.20
N SER A 265 27.69 16.93 -3.31
CA SER A 265 27.64 16.38 -1.95
C SER A 265 27.32 14.87 -1.97
N GLY A 266 26.39 14.43 -2.82
CA GLY A 266 26.12 13.01 -3.06
C GLY A 266 27.34 12.25 -3.57
N MET A 267 28.09 12.81 -4.53
CA MET A 267 29.34 12.19 -5.03
C MET A 267 30.44 12.14 -3.96
N ARG A 268 30.59 13.19 -3.15
CA ARG A 268 31.53 13.23 -2.02
C ARG A 268 31.21 12.13 -1.00
N TYR A 269 29.94 11.86 -0.73
CA TYR A 269 29.53 10.76 0.14
C TYR A 269 30.03 9.39 -0.34
N HIS A 270 30.03 9.15 -1.66
CA HIS A 270 30.59 7.91 -2.24
C HIS A 270 32.12 7.84 -2.21
N LEU A 271 32.80 8.98 -2.01
CA LEU A 271 34.26 9.09 -1.85
C LEU A 271 34.72 8.96 -0.40
N LEU A 272 33.82 9.14 0.58
CA LEU A 272 34.10 8.99 2.01
C LEU A 272 34.27 7.52 2.40
N SER A 273 35.13 7.29 3.39
CA SER A 273 35.38 5.97 3.98
C SER A 273 34.14 5.46 4.74
N PRO A 274 33.97 4.14 4.97
CA PRO A 274 32.82 3.61 5.71
C PRO A 274 32.67 4.16 7.13
N GLU A 275 33.78 4.55 7.77
CA GLU A 275 33.83 5.07 9.15
C GLU A 275 33.29 6.52 9.21
N ASP A 276 33.62 7.36 8.22
CA ASP A 276 33.14 8.75 8.13
C ASP A 276 31.67 8.88 7.69
N ARG A 277 31.04 7.78 7.26
CA ARG A 277 29.63 7.76 6.81
C ARG A 277 28.64 7.72 7.96
N GLU A 278 29.05 7.27 9.14
CA GLU A 278 28.18 7.17 10.32
C GLU A 278 27.88 8.53 10.96
N GLU A 279 28.73 9.55 10.76
CA GLU A 279 28.58 10.88 11.38
C GLU A 279 27.54 11.80 10.69
N LEU A 280 27.06 11.45 9.49
CA LEU A 280 26.05 12.23 8.77
C LEU A 280 24.66 11.68 9.07
N VAL A 281 23.83 12.42 9.83
CA VAL A 281 22.61 11.88 10.46
C VAL A 281 21.32 12.14 9.65
N GLU A 282 21.24 13.23 8.89
CA GLU A 282 20.04 13.60 8.13
C GLU A 282 20.28 13.48 6.61
N GLY A 283 19.54 12.58 5.94
CA GLY A 283 19.64 12.34 4.48
C GLY A 283 20.44 11.10 4.05
N THR A 284 21.12 10.43 4.99
CA THR A 284 21.92 9.20 4.76
C THR A 284 21.17 7.91 5.14
N ARG A 285 20.05 8.03 5.87
CA ARG A 285 19.21 6.88 6.22
C ARG A 285 18.47 6.39 4.97
N PRO A 286 18.61 5.12 4.57
CA PRO A 286 17.80 4.58 3.48
C PRO A 286 16.32 4.54 3.86
N ARG A 287 15.45 4.89 2.91
CA ARG A 287 13.99 4.68 3.03
C ARG A 287 13.68 3.19 3.20
N ARG A 288 12.43 2.84 3.51
CA ARG A 288 11.98 1.44 3.52
C ARG A 288 12.34 0.78 2.18
N LYS A 289 13.33 -0.12 2.18
CA LYS A 289 13.68 -0.86 0.97
C LYS A 289 12.57 -1.85 0.67
N LYS A 290 12.06 -1.85 -0.56
CA LYS A 290 11.23 -2.95 -1.07
C LYS A 290 12.11 -4.20 -1.15
N HIS A 291 12.08 -5.02 -0.11
CA HIS A 291 12.80 -6.28 -0.13
C HIS A 291 12.03 -7.22 -1.05
N ASP A 292 12.54 -7.43 -2.27
CA ASP A 292 12.15 -8.59 -3.08
C ASP A 292 12.77 -9.81 -2.39
N TYR A 293 12.07 -10.35 -1.39
CA TYR A 293 12.46 -11.59 -0.75
C TYR A 293 12.44 -12.70 -1.81
N ARG A 294 13.62 -13.22 -2.13
CA ARG A 294 13.77 -14.43 -2.93
C ARG A 294 14.18 -15.53 -1.99
N ILE A 295 13.45 -16.64 -2.02
CA ILE A 295 13.83 -17.84 -1.29
C ILE A 295 14.75 -18.63 -2.22
N ALA A 296 15.96 -18.96 -1.78
CA ALA A 296 16.89 -19.75 -2.57
C ALA A 296 17.05 -21.12 -1.91
N LEU A 297 16.79 -22.17 -2.68
CA LEU A 297 17.07 -23.54 -2.30
C LEU A 297 18.42 -23.94 -2.89
N PHE A 298 19.29 -24.50 -2.05
CA PHE A 298 20.56 -25.07 -2.45
C PHE A 298 20.61 -26.51 -1.93
N GLY A 299 20.50 -27.49 -2.83
CA GLY A 299 20.63 -28.91 -2.47
C GLY A 299 19.65 -29.81 -3.21
N GLY A 300 20.00 -31.10 -3.31
CA GLY A 300 19.21 -32.10 -4.01
C GLY A 300 20.09 -33.15 -4.70
N SER A 301 19.52 -34.33 -4.92
CA SER A 301 20.19 -35.48 -5.56
C SER A 301 20.30 -35.35 -7.10
N GLN A 302 19.72 -34.31 -7.69
CA GLN A 302 19.72 -34.04 -9.13
C GLN A 302 20.56 -32.80 -9.49
N PRO A 303 21.07 -32.68 -10.74
CA PRO A 303 21.93 -31.58 -11.18
C PRO A 303 21.28 -30.19 -11.16
N GLN A 304 19.94 -30.11 -11.16
CA GLN A 304 19.15 -28.86 -11.08
C GLN A 304 18.75 -28.52 -9.63
N SER A 305 19.66 -28.71 -8.69
CA SER A 305 19.39 -28.68 -7.25
C SER A 305 19.42 -27.29 -6.62
N CYS A 306 19.81 -26.26 -7.36
CA CYS A 306 19.82 -24.89 -6.85
C CYS A 306 18.76 -24.09 -7.59
N ARG A 307 17.81 -23.51 -6.86
CA ARG A 307 16.69 -22.76 -7.45
C ARG A 307 16.32 -21.56 -6.60
N TYR A 308 15.95 -20.46 -7.25
CA TYR A 308 15.17 -19.43 -6.59
C TYR A 308 13.68 -19.75 -6.70
N PHE A 309 12.99 -19.56 -5.59
CA PHE A 309 11.54 -19.52 -5.51
C PHE A 309 11.11 -18.06 -5.39
N ASN A 310 10.23 -17.65 -6.29
CA ASN A 310 9.58 -16.35 -6.23
C ASN A 310 8.18 -16.53 -5.61
N PRO A 311 7.94 -16.00 -4.40
CA PRO A 311 6.64 -16.16 -3.73
C PRO A 311 5.51 -15.36 -4.39
N LYS A 312 5.82 -14.42 -5.30
CA LYS A 312 4.81 -13.58 -5.95
C LYS A 312 4.05 -14.29 -7.07
N ASP A 313 4.76 -15.10 -7.85
CA ASP A 313 4.21 -15.82 -9.02
C ASP A 313 4.28 -17.34 -8.86
N TYR A 314 4.71 -17.82 -7.68
CA TYR A 314 4.94 -19.23 -7.36
C TYR A 314 5.87 -19.94 -8.37
N SER A 315 6.76 -19.18 -9.02
CA SER A 315 7.66 -19.71 -10.03
C SER A 315 9.01 -20.12 -9.44
N TRP A 316 9.66 -21.02 -10.16
CA TRP A 316 11.00 -21.51 -9.87
C TRP A 316 11.95 -21.12 -10.99
N THR A 317 13.09 -20.53 -10.65
CA THR A 317 14.16 -20.25 -11.61
C THR A 317 15.42 -21.01 -11.22
N ASP A 318 15.98 -21.76 -12.15
CA ASP A 318 17.18 -22.56 -11.90
C ASP A 318 18.42 -21.67 -11.71
N ILE A 319 19.20 -21.98 -10.69
CA ILE A 319 20.54 -21.44 -10.45
C ILE A 319 21.51 -22.46 -11.03
N ARG A 320 22.31 -22.07 -12.02
CA ARG A 320 23.33 -22.95 -12.59
C ARG A 320 24.42 -23.19 -11.55
N CYS A 321 24.43 -24.39 -10.98
CA CYS A 321 25.49 -24.83 -10.07
C CYS A 321 26.56 -25.58 -10.88
N PRO A 322 27.81 -25.06 -10.97
CA PRO A 322 28.88 -25.72 -11.70
C PRO A 322 29.52 -26.86 -10.90
N PHE A 323 29.14 -27.05 -9.64
CA PHE A 323 29.79 -27.97 -8.72
C PHE A 323 29.12 -29.34 -8.70
N GLU A 324 29.94 -30.33 -8.40
CA GLU A 324 29.51 -31.71 -8.27
C GLU A 324 28.54 -31.90 -7.09
N LYS A 325 27.71 -32.93 -7.18
CA LYS A 325 26.73 -33.29 -6.14
C LYS A 325 27.43 -33.51 -4.81
N ARG A 326 26.82 -33.12 -3.69
CA ARG A 326 27.31 -33.40 -2.35
C ARG A 326 26.16 -33.81 -1.44
N ARG A 327 26.40 -34.76 -0.55
CA ARG A 327 25.46 -35.19 0.50
C ARG A 327 25.87 -34.57 1.83
N ASP A 328 24.89 -34.41 2.71
CA ASP A 328 25.09 -34.03 4.12
C ASP A 328 25.96 -32.78 4.32
N ALA A 329 25.81 -31.82 3.41
CA ALA A 329 26.50 -30.54 3.44
C ALA A 329 25.66 -29.50 4.19
N ALA A 330 26.33 -28.56 4.86
CA ALA A 330 25.68 -27.42 5.47
C ALA A 330 25.72 -26.22 4.53
N CYS A 331 24.65 -25.43 4.52
CA CYS A 331 24.61 -24.13 3.86
C CYS A 331 24.39 -23.01 4.88
N VAL A 332 25.05 -21.87 4.67
CA VAL A 332 24.89 -20.67 5.49
C VAL A 332 24.93 -19.44 4.59
N PHE A 333 24.02 -18.50 4.82
CA PHE A 333 23.99 -17.23 4.10
C PHE A 333 24.60 -16.13 4.96
N TRP A 334 25.60 -15.44 4.44
CA TRP A 334 26.23 -14.31 5.11
C TRP A 334 26.78 -13.32 4.08
N ASP A 335 26.53 -12.03 4.30
CA ASP A 335 26.99 -10.91 3.47
C ASP A 335 26.82 -11.14 1.95
N ASN A 336 25.59 -11.43 1.52
CA ASN A 336 25.23 -11.68 0.11
C ASN A 336 25.95 -12.88 -0.54
N VAL A 337 26.52 -13.76 0.27
CA VAL A 337 27.17 -14.99 -0.18
C VAL A 337 26.55 -16.19 0.52
N VAL A 338 26.19 -17.20 -0.26
CA VAL A 338 25.80 -18.52 0.24
C VAL A 338 27.06 -19.37 0.30
N TYR A 339 27.40 -19.84 1.49
CA TYR A 339 28.53 -20.71 1.74
C TYR A 339 28.03 -22.14 1.93
N ILE A 340 28.58 -23.07 1.18
CA ILE A 340 28.27 -24.49 1.22
C ILE A 340 29.52 -25.24 1.66
N LEU A 341 29.46 -25.87 2.83
CA LEU A 341 30.63 -26.44 3.50
C LEU A 341 30.40 -27.88 3.97
N GLY A 342 31.52 -28.62 4.00
CA GLY A 342 31.57 -30.05 4.28
C GLY A 342 30.71 -30.90 3.36
N GLY A 343 30.24 -32.02 3.89
CA GLY A 343 29.56 -33.05 3.13
C GLY A 343 30.52 -33.95 2.35
N SER A 344 29.94 -34.94 1.69
CA SER A 344 30.70 -36.01 1.03
C SER A 344 30.07 -36.44 -0.29
N GLN A 345 30.90 -37.05 -1.13
CA GLN A 345 30.45 -37.86 -2.26
C GLN A 345 30.80 -39.32 -1.98
N LEU A 346 31.92 -39.78 -2.56
CA LEU A 346 32.65 -40.98 -2.21
C LEU A 346 33.69 -40.68 -1.11
N PHE A 347 34.22 -39.46 -1.11
CA PHE A 347 35.19 -38.97 -0.14
C PHE A 347 34.73 -37.64 0.47
N PRO A 348 35.21 -37.29 1.68
CA PRO A 348 34.94 -36.01 2.30
C PRO A 348 35.49 -34.83 1.48
N ILE A 349 34.69 -33.76 1.34
CA ILE A 349 35.04 -32.59 0.53
C ILE A 349 35.72 -31.53 1.41
N LYS A 350 36.96 -31.16 1.05
CA LYS A 350 37.78 -30.14 1.75
C LYS A 350 37.49 -28.70 1.32
N ARG A 351 36.83 -28.49 0.19
CA ARG A 351 36.53 -27.16 -0.35
C ARG A 351 35.17 -26.65 0.12
N MET A 352 35.08 -25.34 0.34
CA MET A 352 33.85 -24.61 0.55
C MET A 352 33.44 -23.94 -0.74
N ASP A 353 32.23 -24.24 -1.22
CA ASP A 353 31.69 -23.60 -2.42
C ASP A 353 30.87 -22.38 -2.02
N CYS A 354 31.11 -21.27 -2.70
CA CYS A 354 30.55 -19.97 -2.38
C CYS A 354 29.79 -19.44 -3.58
N TYR A 355 28.57 -18.97 -3.37
CA TYR A 355 27.74 -18.34 -4.39
C TYR A 355 27.42 -16.91 -4.01
N ASN A 356 27.90 -15.95 -4.80
CA ASN A 356 27.59 -14.55 -4.61
C ASN A 356 26.26 -14.21 -5.28
N VAL A 357 25.24 -13.87 -4.49
CA VAL A 357 23.88 -13.65 -5.00
C VAL A 357 23.74 -12.34 -5.77
N VAL A 358 24.63 -11.37 -5.56
CA VAL A 358 24.62 -10.07 -6.26
C VAL A 358 25.29 -10.19 -7.62
N LYS A 359 26.36 -10.97 -7.71
CA LYS A 359 27.15 -11.17 -8.93
C LYS A 359 26.68 -12.36 -9.77
N ASP A 360 25.76 -13.17 -9.25
CA ASP A 360 25.32 -14.44 -9.86
C ASP A 360 26.51 -15.31 -10.28
N SER A 361 27.45 -15.48 -9.35
CA SER A 361 28.75 -16.09 -9.65
C SER A 361 29.20 -17.04 -8.55
N TRP A 362 29.75 -18.18 -8.95
CA TRP A 362 30.31 -19.18 -8.06
C TRP A 362 31.83 -19.06 -7.96
N TYR A 363 32.36 -19.33 -6.77
CA TYR A 363 33.79 -19.49 -6.52
C TYR A 363 34.01 -20.47 -5.36
N SER A 364 35.22 -21.00 -5.22
CA SER A 364 35.56 -21.91 -4.12
C SER A 364 36.60 -21.31 -3.19
N LYS A 365 36.50 -21.63 -1.91
CA LYS A 365 37.46 -21.30 -0.85
C LYS A 365 37.89 -22.57 -0.12
N LEU A 366 38.96 -22.49 0.67
CA LEU A 366 39.31 -23.55 1.61
C LEU A 366 38.18 -23.71 2.64
N GLY A 367 37.74 -24.94 2.84
CA GLY A 367 36.75 -25.29 3.86
C GLY A 367 37.39 -25.46 5.24
N PRO A 368 36.61 -25.99 6.21
CA PRO A 368 37.11 -26.28 7.54
C PRO A 368 38.36 -27.20 7.51
N PRO A 369 39.31 -27.05 8.46
CA PRO A 369 40.54 -27.84 8.49
C PRO A 369 40.30 -29.36 8.52
N THR A 370 39.24 -29.76 9.19
CA THR A 370 38.78 -31.16 9.25
C THR A 370 37.53 -31.31 8.40
N PRO A 371 37.59 -32.08 7.29
CA PRO A 371 36.41 -32.43 6.52
C PRO A 371 35.42 -33.23 7.35
N ARG A 372 34.16 -32.82 7.33
CA ARG A 372 33.08 -33.44 8.10
C ARG A 372 31.81 -33.53 7.25
N ASP A 373 31.03 -34.58 7.47
CA ASP A 373 29.65 -34.67 6.99
C ASP A 373 28.66 -34.33 8.11
N SER A 374 27.39 -34.09 7.75
CA SER A 374 26.30 -33.86 8.71
C SER A 374 26.56 -32.76 9.75
N LEU A 375 27.39 -31.77 9.40
CA LEU A 375 27.70 -30.65 10.28
C LEU A 375 26.56 -29.62 10.28
N ALA A 376 26.45 -28.84 11.35
CA ALA A 376 25.61 -27.66 11.39
C ALA A 376 26.47 -26.40 11.21
N ALA A 377 25.96 -25.40 10.49
CA ALA A 377 26.64 -24.13 10.28
C ALA A 377 25.73 -22.95 10.57
N CYS A 378 26.26 -21.89 11.18
CA CYS A 378 25.57 -20.62 11.37
C CYS A 378 26.53 -19.44 11.16
N ALA A 379 25.98 -18.27 10.83
CA ALA A 379 26.75 -17.04 10.74
C ALA A 379 26.34 -16.09 11.88
N ALA A 380 27.33 -15.57 12.60
CA ALA A 380 27.13 -14.60 13.66
C ALA A 380 28.35 -13.68 13.77
N GLU A 381 28.13 -12.39 14.04
CA GLU A 381 29.21 -11.40 14.28
C GLU A 381 30.31 -11.40 13.20
N GLY A 382 29.91 -11.51 11.93
CA GLY A 382 30.85 -11.49 10.81
C GLY A 382 31.67 -12.76 10.61
N LYS A 383 31.35 -13.86 11.32
CA LYS A 383 32.03 -15.14 11.25
C LYS A 383 31.06 -16.28 10.97
N ILE A 384 31.56 -17.34 10.35
CA ILE A 384 30.82 -18.60 10.14
C ILE A 384 31.32 -19.62 11.16
N TYR A 385 30.39 -20.15 11.95
CA TYR A 385 30.64 -21.18 12.95
C TYR A 385 30.11 -22.52 12.46
N THR A 386 30.84 -23.59 12.78
CA THR A 386 30.48 -24.97 12.42
C THR A 386 30.52 -25.85 13.65
N SER A 387 29.54 -26.71 13.85
CA SER A 387 29.47 -27.61 14.99
C SER A 387 28.97 -29.00 14.59
N GLY A 388 29.43 -30.02 15.32
CA GLY A 388 29.06 -31.42 15.11
C GLY A 388 29.66 -32.05 13.85
N GLY A 389 28.95 -33.04 13.32
CA GLY A 389 29.32 -33.81 12.13
C GLY A 389 30.32 -34.93 12.39
N SER A 390 30.41 -35.88 11.46
CA SER A 390 31.29 -37.05 11.54
C SER A 390 32.48 -36.93 10.60
N GLU A 391 33.61 -37.52 10.99
CA GLU A 391 34.76 -37.69 10.08
C GLU A 391 34.45 -38.86 9.15
N VAL A 392 34.38 -38.60 7.85
CA VAL A 392 34.16 -39.66 6.86
C VAL A 392 35.44 -40.52 6.75
N GLY A 393 35.34 -41.80 7.11
CA GLY A 393 36.43 -42.78 6.97
C GLY A 393 37.08 -43.28 8.27
N LYS A 394 36.44 -43.11 9.42
CA LYS A 394 36.79 -43.86 10.64
C LYS A 394 35.56 -44.64 11.10
N ASP A 395 35.40 -45.85 10.54
CA ASP A 395 34.72 -46.94 11.23
C ASP A 395 35.68 -47.59 12.23
#